data_AF-A0A538LTS5-F1
#
_entry.id   AF-A0A538LTS5-F1
#
_cell.length_a   1.000
_cell.length_b   1.000
_cell.length_c   1.000
_cell.angle_alpha   90.00
_cell.angle_beta   90.00
_cell.angle_gamma   90.00
#
_symmetry.space_group_name_H-M   'P 1'
#
loop_
_entity.id
_entity.type
_entity.pdbx_description
1 polymer ?
#
loop_
_entity_poly.entity_id
_entity_poly.type
_entity_poly.pdbx_seq_one_letter_code
_entity_poly.pdbx_strand_id
1 'polypeptide(L)'
;MSQSGALNTLAGLRMAVGACSWAAPRLTGRLFGLDSSANPQAPYLARLFGARDLALAWGALGAEGSARRQWLAAGLACDAADALAGLAGGRGGYLPKPTSALVSATALAGIAMGAVALRES
;
A
#
# COMPACT_ATOMS: atom_id res chain seq x y z
N MET A 1 5.11 19.24 -7.83
CA MET A 1 4.13 18.95 -6.77
C MET A 1 4.71 19.50 -5.49
N SER A 2 3.96 20.19 -4.64
CA SER A 2 4.48 20.65 -3.34
C SER A 2 4.51 19.51 -2.32
N GLN A 3 5.39 19.60 -1.33
CA GLN A 3 5.57 18.60 -0.27
C GLN A 3 4.24 18.22 0.38
N SER A 4 3.51 19.22 0.84
CA SER A 4 2.21 19.05 1.48
C SER A 4 1.20 18.40 0.53
N GLY A 5 1.28 18.71 -0.78
CA GLY A 5 0.49 18.03 -1.80
C GLY A 5 0.83 16.55 -1.91
N ALA A 6 2.12 16.21 -2.04
CA ALA A 6 2.57 14.82 -2.16
C ALA A 6 2.26 13.98 -0.92
N LEU A 7 2.49 14.54 0.27
CA LEU A 7 2.14 13.92 1.54
C LEU A 7 0.64 13.66 1.65
N ASN A 8 -0.20 14.67 1.41
CA ASN A 8 -1.64 14.55 1.53
C ASN A 8 -2.22 13.56 0.52
N THR A 9 -1.73 13.57 -0.72
CA THR A 9 -2.16 12.60 -1.73
C THR A 9 -1.73 11.18 -1.36
N LEU A 10 -0.48 10.97 -0.93
CA LEU A 10 -0.01 9.65 -0.48
C LEU A 10 -0.83 9.13 0.70
N ALA A 11 -1.00 9.95 1.73
CA ALA A 11 -1.75 9.58 2.92
C ALA A 11 -3.24 9.33 2.59
N GLY A 12 -3.83 10.17 1.74
CA GLY A 12 -5.20 10.00 1.25
C GLY A 12 -5.42 8.67 0.53
N LEU A 13 -4.50 8.30 -0.37
CA LEU A 13 -4.54 7.01 -1.06
C LEU A 13 -4.40 5.84 -0.09
N ARG A 14 -3.44 5.90 0.84
CA ARG A 14 -3.27 4.86 1.87
C ARG A 14 -4.50 4.70 2.75
N MET A 15 -5.11 5.81 3.17
CA MET A 15 -6.35 5.76 3.95
C MET A 15 -7.49 5.15 3.15
N ALA A 16 -7.68 5.54 1.88
CA ALA A 16 -8.73 5.00 1.03
C ALA A 16 -8.55 3.49 0.81
N VAL A 17 -7.34 3.09 0.37
CA VAL A 17 -7.01 1.68 0.13
C VAL A 17 -7.09 0.86 1.42
N GLY A 18 -6.55 1.38 2.52
CA GLY A 18 -6.56 0.72 3.82
C GLY A 18 -7.96 0.54 4.39
N ALA A 19 -8.78 1.59 4.38
CA ALA A 19 -10.16 1.54 4.84
C ALA A 19 -11.00 0.58 3.99
N CYS A 20 -10.89 0.63 2.67
CA CYS A 20 -11.60 -0.31 1.78
C CYS A 20 -11.12 -1.75 1.99
N SER A 21 -9.81 -1.98 2.12
CA SER A 21 -9.26 -3.32 2.38
C SER A 21 -9.71 -3.89 3.72
N TRP A 22 -9.92 -3.02 4.72
CA TRP A 22 -10.38 -3.44 6.04
C TRP A 22 -11.90 -3.70 6.08
N ALA A 23 -12.69 -2.77 5.54
CA ALA A 23 -14.15 -2.81 5.59
C ALA A 23 -14.76 -3.75 4.55
N ALA A 24 -14.22 -3.75 3.33
CA ALA A 24 -14.73 -4.49 2.17
C ALA A 24 -13.65 -5.31 1.45
N PRO A 25 -12.89 -6.18 2.15
CA PRO A 25 -11.70 -6.85 1.62
C PRO A 25 -11.95 -7.66 0.35
N ARG A 26 -13.12 -8.30 0.22
CA ARG A 26 -13.46 -9.08 -0.98
C ARG A 26 -13.67 -8.19 -2.20
N LEU A 27 -14.30 -7.03 -2.01
CA LEU A 27 -14.49 -6.07 -3.08
C LEU A 27 -13.14 -5.47 -3.50
N THR A 28 -12.35 -5.02 -2.53
CA THR A 28 -11.02 -4.45 -2.79
C THR A 28 -10.10 -5.46 -3.46
N GLY A 29 -10.05 -6.70 -2.96
CA GLY A 29 -9.27 -7.76 -3.59
C GLY A 29 -9.61 -7.97 -5.07
N ARG A 30 -10.91 -8.00 -5.42
CA ARG A 30 -11.35 -8.12 -6.82
C ARG A 30 -10.88 -6.96 -7.70
N LEU A 31 -10.87 -5.73 -7.18
CA LEU A 31 -10.34 -4.57 -7.91
C LEU A 31 -8.84 -4.70 -8.20
N PHE A 32 -8.12 -5.41 -7.34
CA PHE A 32 -6.72 -5.76 -7.52
C PHE A 32 -6.50 -7.08 -8.27
N GLY A 33 -7.55 -7.69 -8.83
CA GLY A 33 -7.46 -8.95 -9.57
C GLY A 33 -7.19 -10.18 -8.69
N LEU A 34 -7.50 -10.10 -7.38
CA LEU A 34 -7.37 -11.20 -6.43
C LEU A 34 -8.69 -11.97 -6.29
N ASP A 35 -8.58 -13.30 -6.25
CA ASP A 35 -9.72 -14.19 -6.04
C ASP A 35 -9.83 -14.64 -4.59
N SER A 36 -10.67 -13.94 -3.82
CA SER A 36 -10.98 -14.28 -2.43
C SER A 36 -11.90 -15.50 -2.26
N SER A 37 -12.48 -16.03 -3.35
CA SER A 37 -13.29 -17.25 -3.30
C SER A 37 -12.40 -18.50 -3.36
N ALA A 38 -11.35 -18.46 -4.19
CA ALA A 38 -10.30 -19.48 -4.23
C ALA A 38 -9.40 -19.48 -2.99
N ASN A 39 -9.33 -18.36 -2.25
CA ASN A 39 -8.59 -18.24 -1.00
C ASN A 39 -9.45 -17.59 0.12
N PRO A 40 -10.14 -18.39 0.95
CA PRO A 40 -11.02 -17.88 2.00
C PRO A 40 -10.28 -17.15 3.14
N GLN A 41 -8.96 -17.30 3.25
CA GLN A 41 -8.14 -16.60 4.24
C GLN A 41 -7.70 -15.20 3.76
N ALA A 42 -7.80 -14.90 2.45
CA ALA A 42 -7.39 -13.61 1.89
C ALA A 42 -8.07 -12.39 2.55
N PRO A 43 -9.38 -12.42 2.90
CA PRO A 43 -10.02 -11.31 3.59
C PRO A 43 -9.49 -11.01 5.00
N TYR A 44 -8.89 -11.98 5.67
CA TYR A 44 -8.22 -11.75 6.96
C TYR A 44 -6.91 -10.99 6.73
N LEU A 45 -6.07 -11.46 5.80
CA LEU A 45 -4.80 -10.80 5.46
C LEU A 45 -5.00 -9.37 4.93
N ALA A 46 -6.04 -9.15 4.11
CA ALA A 46 -6.40 -7.82 3.60
C ALA A 46 -6.76 -6.83 4.72
N ARG A 47 -7.35 -7.30 5.83
CA ARG A 47 -7.62 -6.44 7.00
C ARG A 47 -6.34 -6.07 7.74
N LEU A 48 -5.40 -7.00 7.88
CA LEU A 48 -4.09 -6.70 8.50
C LEU A 48 -3.32 -5.67 7.66
N PHE A 49 -3.30 -5.87 6.33
CA PHE A 49 -2.77 -4.90 5.38
C PHE A 49 -3.45 -3.53 5.52
N GLY A 50 -4.77 -3.50 5.55
CA GLY A 50 -5.52 -2.25 5.65
C GLY A 50 -5.28 -1.50 6.96
N ALA A 51 -5.18 -2.21 8.08
CA ALA A 51 -4.85 -1.61 9.38
C ALA A 51 -3.44 -1.00 9.38
N ARG A 52 -2.45 -1.68 8.78
CA ARG A 52 -1.08 -1.16 8.61
C ARG A 52 -1.09 0.13 7.78
N ASP A 53 -1.77 0.14 6.65
CA ASP A 53 -1.81 1.31 5.76
C ASP A 53 -2.47 2.53 6.42
N LEU A 54 -3.52 2.30 7.21
CA LEU A 54 -4.15 3.35 8.02
C LEU A 54 -3.19 3.90 9.08
N ALA A 55 -2.44 3.03 9.78
CA ALA A 55 -1.46 3.46 10.79
C ALA A 55 -0.31 4.27 10.17
N LEU A 56 0.21 3.84 9.02
CA LEU A 56 1.26 4.56 8.29
C LEU A 56 0.79 5.94 7.84
N ALA A 57 -0.44 6.05 7.31
CA ALA A 57 -1.03 7.33 6.92
C ALA A 57 -1.23 8.26 8.13
N TRP A 58 -1.79 7.72 9.22
CA TRP A 58 -1.97 8.45 10.47
C TRP A 58 -0.64 8.99 11.01
N GLY A 59 0.39 8.15 11.06
CA GLY A 59 1.72 8.54 11.52
C GLY A 59 2.37 9.61 10.65
N ALA A 60 2.27 9.48 9.32
CA ALA A 60 2.84 10.45 8.39
C ALA A 60 2.15 11.84 8.47
N LEU A 61 0.83 11.87 8.65
CA LEU A 61 0.07 13.13 8.80
C LEU A 61 0.23 13.76 10.19
N GLY A 62 0.23 12.93 11.25
CA GLY A 62 0.24 13.40 12.64
C GLY A 62 1.62 13.74 13.20
N ALA A 63 2.70 13.32 12.53
CA ALA A 63 4.07 13.63 12.95
C ALA A 63 4.65 14.83 12.17
N GLU A 64 5.74 15.40 12.68
CA GLU A 64 6.51 16.48 12.04
C GLU A 64 8.01 16.14 12.03
N GLY A 65 8.79 16.91 11.25
CA GLY A 65 10.25 16.79 11.19
C GLY A 65 10.77 15.37 11.00
N SER A 66 11.72 14.96 11.84
CA SER A 66 12.36 13.64 11.78
C SER A 66 11.38 12.48 12.01
N ALA A 67 10.36 12.66 12.86
CA ALA A 67 9.35 11.63 13.11
C ALA A 67 8.49 11.37 11.86
N ARG A 68 8.10 12.43 11.12
CA ARG A 68 7.41 12.28 9.83
C ARG A 68 8.27 11.54 8.82
N ARG A 69 9.56 11.90 8.73
CA ARG A 69 10.53 11.21 7.85
C ARG A 69 10.62 9.71 8.17
N GLN A 70 10.60 9.33 9.45
CA GLN A 70 10.59 7.91 9.85
C GLN A 70 9.32 7.18 9.39
N TRP A 71 8.14 7.78 9.55
CA TRP A 71 6.88 7.19 9.05
C TRP A 71 6.86 7.05 7.54
N LEU A 72 7.34 8.05 6.81
CA LEU A 72 7.45 7.99 5.35
C LEU A 72 8.45 6.91 4.90
N ALA A 73 9.60 6.79 5.57
CA ALA A 73 10.58 5.74 5.29
C ALA A 73 10.04 4.33 5.60
N ALA A 74 9.30 4.17 6.70
CA ALA A 74 8.64 2.91 7.02
C ALA A 74 7.60 2.53 5.95
N GLY A 75 6.78 3.49 5.51
CA GLY A 75 5.82 3.28 4.43
C GLY A 75 6.49 2.89 3.11
N LEU A 76 7.60 3.56 2.76
CA LEU A 76 8.41 3.22 1.59
C LEU A 76 8.94 1.78 1.64
N ALA A 77 9.42 1.36 2.82
CA ALA A 77 9.89 -0.01 3.03
C ALA A 77 8.75 -1.03 2.90
N CYS A 78 7.56 -0.73 3.41
CA CYS A 78 6.38 -1.58 3.22
C CYS A 78 6.00 -1.70 1.74
N ASP A 79 5.94 -0.59 0.99
CA ASP A 79 5.59 -0.62 -0.43
C ASP A 79 6.64 -1.40 -1.24
N ALA A 80 7.93 -1.29 -0.91
CA ALA A 80 8.97 -2.10 -1.52
C ALA A 80 8.78 -3.60 -1.24
N ALA A 81 8.46 -3.96 0.00
CA ALA A 81 8.17 -5.35 0.37
C ALA A 81 6.92 -5.88 -0.37
N ASP A 82 5.87 -5.07 -0.50
CA ASP A 82 4.64 -5.44 -1.19
C ASP A 82 4.88 -5.63 -2.70
N ALA A 83 5.70 -4.77 -3.33
CA ALA A 83 6.11 -4.93 -4.73
C ALA A 83 6.88 -6.25 -4.94
N LEU A 84 7.82 -6.55 -4.04
CA LEU A 84 8.56 -7.83 -4.07
C LEU A 84 7.63 -9.02 -3.87
N ALA A 85 6.65 -8.94 -2.97
CA ALA A 85 5.65 -9.98 -2.74
C ALA A 85 4.78 -10.23 -3.99
N GLY A 86 4.36 -9.16 -4.68
CA GLY A 86 3.62 -9.24 -5.94
C GLY A 86 4.42 -9.95 -7.04
N LEU A 87 5.70 -9.60 -7.20
CA LEU A 87 6.61 -10.24 -8.15
C LEU A 87 6.89 -11.71 -7.77
N ALA A 88 7.13 -11.98 -6.49
CA ALA A 88 7.33 -13.33 -5.98
C ALA A 88 6.11 -14.22 -6.23
N GLY A 89 4.90 -13.70 -6.02
CA GLY A 89 3.67 -14.44 -6.31
C GLY A 89 3.43 -14.73 -7.79
N GLY A 90 3.81 -13.80 -8.67
CA GLY A 90 3.79 -14.04 -10.11
C GLY A 90 4.79 -15.12 -10.53
N ARG A 91 6.01 -15.10 -9.97
CA ARG A 91 7.03 -16.12 -10.22
C ARG A 91 6.67 -17.48 -9.63
N GLY A 92 6.04 -17.50 -8.45
CA GLY A 92 5.58 -18.69 -7.75
C GLY A 92 4.32 -19.31 -8.33
N GLY A 93 3.67 -18.67 -9.30
CA GLY A 93 2.52 -19.21 -10.03
C GLY A 93 1.19 -19.14 -9.29
N TYR A 94 1.13 -18.56 -8.08
CA TYR A 94 -0.12 -18.40 -7.33
C TYR A 94 -0.79 -17.02 -7.52
N LEU A 95 -0.15 -16.11 -8.26
CA LEU A 95 -0.78 -14.91 -8.81
C LEU A 95 -0.77 -14.95 -10.33
N PRO A 96 -1.92 -14.74 -11.01
CA PRO A 96 -1.95 -14.51 -12.45
C PRO A 96 -1.02 -13.35 -12.84
N LYS A 97 -0.34 -13.46 -13.98
CA LYS A 97 0.56 -12.41 -14.51
C LYS A 97 -0.05 -11.00 -14.48
N PRO A 98 -1.30 -10.75 -14.95
CA PRO A 98 -1.88 -9.41 -14.89
C PRO A 98 -2.09 -8.93 -13.45
N THR A 99 -2.52 -9.81 -12.54
CA THR A 99 -2.67 -9.51 -11.11
C THR A 99 -1.33 -9.17 -10.47
N SER A 100 -0.29 -9.98 -10.72
CA SER A 100 1.07 -9.73 -10.23
C SER A 100 1.61 -8.39 -10.72
N ALA A 101 1.42 -8.05 -12.00
CA ALA A 101 1.81 -6.77 -12.56
C ALA A 101 1.05 -5.60 -11.91
N LEU A 102 -0.28 -5.73 -11.74
CA LEU A 102 -1.13 -4.71 -11.14
C LEU A 102 -0.70 -4.38 -9.71
N VAL A 103 -0.63 -5.39 -8.83
CA VAL A 103 -0.29 -5.14 -7.41
C VAL A 103 1.13 -4.62 -7.25
N SER A 104 2.09 -5.11 -8.05
CA SER A 104 3.47 -4.63 -8.01
C SER A 104 3.57 -3.19 -8.52
N ALA A 105 2.87 -2.85 -9.60
CA ALA A 105 2.86 -1.50 -10.15
C ALA A 105 2.22 -0.48 -9.18
N THR A 106 1.13 -0.86 -8.50
CA THR A 106 0.53 -0.01 -7.46
C THR A 106 1.52 0.25 -6.32
N ALA A 107 2.21 -0.78 -5.84
CA ALA A 107 3.21 -0.62 -4.80
C ALA A 107 4.38 0.28 -5.25
N LEU A 108 4.89 0.10 -6.48
CA LEU A 108 5.92 0.97 -7.07
C LEU A 108 5.46 2.43 -7.20
N ALA A 109 4.18 2.67 -7.50
CA ALA A 109 3.62 4.03 -7.51
C ALA A 109 3.62 4.65 -6.09
N GLY A 110 3.31 3.85 -5.06
CA GLY A 110 3.44 4.23 -3.65
C GLY A 110 4.88 4.64 -3.30
N ILE A 111 5.87 3.86 -3.76
CA ILE A 111 7.30 4.17 -3.58
C ILE A 111 7.66 5.52 -4.20
N ALA A 112 7.26 5.75 -5.46
CA ALA A 112 7.56 7.01 -6.16
C ALA A 112 6.98 8.22 -5.41
N MET A 113 5.72 8.12 -4.97
CA MET A 113 5.04 9.15 -4.18
C MET A 113 5.69 9.37 -2.81
N GLY A 114 6.04 8.29 -2.11
CA GLY A 114 6.74 8.32 -0.82
C GLY A 114 8.13 8.96 -0.93
N ALA A 115 8.87 8.66 -1.99
CA ALA A 115 10.16 9.26 -2.26
C ALA A 115 10.05 10.78 -2.51
N VAL A 116 9.03 11.24 -3.24
CA VAL A 116 8.78 12.67 -3.42
C VAL A 116 8.46 13.34 -2.08
N ALA A 117 7.56 12.76 -1.28
CA ALA A 117 7.21 13.30 0.04
C ALA A 117 8.42 13.33 1.00
N LEU A 118 9.31 12.33 0.92
CA LEU A 118 10.50 12.22 1.76
C LEU A 118 11.62 13.21 1.36
N ARG A 119 11.78 13.47 0.06
CA ARG A 119 12.79 14.42 -0.44
C ARG A 119 12.51 15.85 -0.01
N GLU A 120 11.24 16.18 0.17
CA GLU A 120 10.81 17.53 0.52
C GLU A 120 10.55 17.72 2.02
N SER A 121 10.77 16.69 2.86
CA SER A 121 10.63 16.73 4.34
C SER A 121 11.91 17.00 5.11
#